data_AF-A0A3B3BTZ9-F1
#
_entry.id   AF-A0A3B3BTZ9-F1
#
_cell.length_a   1.000
_cell.length_b   1.000
_cell.length_c   1.000
_cell.angle_alpha   90.00
_cell.angle_beta   90.00
_cell.angle_gamma   90.00
#
_symmetry.space_group_name_H-M   'P 1'
#
loop_
_entity.id
_entity.type
_entity.pdbx_description
1 polymer ?
#
loop_
_entity_poly.entity_id
_entity_poly.type
_entity_poly.pdbx_seq_one_letter_code
_entity_poly.pdbx_strand_id
1 'polypeptide(L)'
;MQICSVCKEETEKYRCPVCRTRYCSLDCYKKHKDICLPAKQPVPVSSDCKEAASTVSAEPWSVEDLLNGDNIIDKVPLQKLQLLGQSKELRDLLCNPHLRRLLRSVDGAENKDEAMRAAMQEPLFTEFSDQCLKIVENEPIDQAESDKFIV
;
A
#
# COMPACT_ATOMS: atom_id res chain seq x y z
N MET A 1 -28.90 -11.16 12.85
CA MET A 1 -28.48 -12.30 11.99
C MET A 1 -28.83 -11.95 10.58
N GLN A 2 -27.87 -12.01 9.67
CA GLN A 2 -28.06 -11.63 8.28
C GLN A 2 -28.13 -12.92 7.45
N ILE A 3 -29.00 -12.92 6.45
CA ILE A 3 -29.38 -14.10 5.67
C ILE A 3 -28.67 -14.09 4.33
N CYS A 4 -28.42 -15.27 3.78
CA CYS A 4 -27.79 -15.46 2.48
C CYS A 4 -28.47 -14.60 1.42
N SER A 5 -27.72 -13.73 0.73
CA SER A 5 -28.29 -12.85 -0.30
C SER A 5 -28.71 -13.60 -1.57
N VAL A 6 -28.33 -14.87 -1.70
CA VAL A 6 -28.61 -15.72 -2.86
C VAL A 6 -29.88 -16.55 -2.66
N CYS A 7 -29.99 -17.29 -1.55
CA CYS A 7 -31.17 -18.12 -1.27
C CYS A 7 -32.16 -17.52 -0.27
N LYS A 8 -31.74 -16.53 0.55
CA LYS A 8 -32.57 -15.88 1.59
C LYS A 8 -33.18 -16.82 2.65
N GLU A 9 -32.80 -18.09 2.66
CA GLU A 9 -33.36 -19.12 3.54
C GLU A 9 -32.47 -19.41 4.76
N GLU A 10 -31.15 -19.42 4.57
CA GLU A 10 -30.18 -19.75 5.62
C GLU A 10 -29.36 -18.53 6.02
N THR A 11 -28.86 -18.55 7.26
CA THR A 11 -27.90 -17.55 7.74
C THR A 11 -26.62 -17.61 6.89
N GLU A 12 -26.04 -16.44 6.65
CA GLU A 12 -24.77 -16.35 5.96
C GLU A 12 -23.64 -17.02 6.73
N LYS A 13 -22.77 -17.71 6.00
CA LYS A 13 -21.57 -18.36 6.54
C LYS A 13 -20.30 -17.84 5.90
N TYR A 14 -20.41 -17.28 4.69
CA TYR A 14 -19.27 -16.90 3.86
C TYR A 14 -19.54 -15.58 3.12
N ARG A 15 -18.47 -14.94 2.62
CA ARG A 15 -18.51 -13.65 1.93
C ARG A 15 -17.64 -13.68 0.67
N CYS A 16 -18.16 -13.16 -0.44
CA CYS A 16 -17.42 -13.08 -1.70
C CYS A 16 -16.37 -11.96 -1.66
N PRO A 17 -15.11 -12.20 -2.10
CA PRO A 17 -14.07 -11.17 -2.12
C PRO A 17 -14.27 -10.09 -3.20
N VAL A 18 -15.02 -10.37 -4.28
CA VAL A 18 -15.13 -9.50 -5.46
C VAL A 18 -16.23 -8.43 -5.32
N CYS A 19 -17.38 -8.82 -4.79
CA CYS A 19 -18.56 -7.97 -4.66
C CYS A 19 -19.04 -7.82 -3.21
N ARG A 20 -18.37 -8.48 -2.26
CA ARG A 20 -18.68 -8.48 -0.83
C ARG A 20 -20.05 -9.04 -0.44
N THR A 21 -20.78 -9.66 -1.38
CA THR A 21 -22.07 -10.35 -1.15
C THR A 21 -21.91 -11.53 -0.20
N ARG A 22 -22.89 -11.72 0.70
CA ARG A 22 -22.90 -12.77 1.71
C ARG A 22 -23.73 -13.97 1.27
N TYR A 23 -23.24 -15.17 1.56
CA TYR A 23 -23.90 -16.41 1.17
C TYR A 23 -23.73 -17.53 2.21
N CYS A 24 -24.58 -18.54 2.17
CA CYS A 24 -24.58 -19.64 3.13
C CYS A 24 -23.73 -20.86 2.70
N SER A 25 -23.63 -21.15 1.40
CA SER A 25 -22.99 -22.38 0.91
C SER A 25 -22.31 -22.23 -0.46
N LEU A 26 -21.53 -23.24 -0.84
CA LEU A 26 -20.89 -23.30 -2.16
C LEU A 26 -21.90 -23.30 -3.31
N ASP A 27 -23.11 -23.83 -3.12
CA ASP A 27 -24.18 -23.78 -4.11
C ASP A 27 -24.67 -22.34 -4.34
N CYS A 28 -24.73 -21.54 -3.29
CA CYS A 28 -25.00 -20.12 -3.38
C CYS A 28 -23.84 -19.35 -4.02
N TYR A 29 -22.59 -19.76 -3.76
CA TYR A 29 -21.42 -19.18 -4.42
C TYR A 29 -21.45 -19.39 -5.93
N LYS A 30 -21.79 -20.59 -6.42
CA LYS A 30 -21.88 -20.90 -7.85
C LYS A 30 -22.92 -20.03 -8.55
N LYS A 31 -24.14 -19.96 -7.99
CA LYS A 31 -25.22 -19.09 -8.51
C LYS A 31 -24.83 -17.61 -8.50
N HIS A 32 -24.06 -17.20 -7.49
CA HIS A 32 -23.57 -15.84 -7.39
C HIS A 32 -22.44 -15.53 -8.37
N LYS A 33 -21.53 -16.48 -8.64
CA LYS A 33 -20.35 -16.32 -9.50
C LYS A 33 -20.71 -15.85 -10.90
N ASP A 34 -21.82 -16.30 -11.45
CA ASP A 34 -22.29 -15.92 -12.79
C ASP A 34 -22.84 -14.48 -12.85
N ILE A 35 -23.24 -13.91 -11.70
CA ILE A 35 -23.81 -12.56 -11.55
C ILE A 35 -22.84 -11.66 -10.74
N CYS A 36 -21.62 -12.15 -10.50
CA CYS A 36 -20.64 -11.50 -9.65
C CYS A 36 -20.00 -10.34 -10.40
N LEU A 37 -20.62 -9.18 -10.33
CA LEU A 37 -20.03 -7.93 -10.81
C LEU A 37 -19.12 -7.35 -9.73
N PRO A 38 -17.92 -6.86 -10.08
CA PRO A 38 -17.09 -6.11 -9.14
C PRO A 38 -17.90 -4.93 -8.60
N ALA A 39 -17.95 -4.79 -7.28
CA ALA A 39 -18.76 -3.77 -6.66
C ALA A 39 -18.23 -2.37 -7.04
N LYS A 40 -18.84 -1.75 -8.07
CA LYS A 40 -18.85 -0.29 -8.18
C LYS A 40 -19.62 0.23 -6.97
N GLN A 41 -18.94 0.95 -6.10
CA GLN A 41 -19.57 1.62 -4.98
C GLN A 41 -20.75 2.47 -5.49
N PRO A 42 -21.93 2.42 -4.85
CA PRO A 42 -22.96 3.40 -5.11
C PRO A 42 -22.47 4.74 -4.54
N VAL A 43 -22.06 5.63 -5.42
CA VAL A 43 -21.99 7.06 -5.10
C VAL A 43 -23.39 7.52 -4.69
N PRO A 44 -23.56 8.24 -3.56
CA PRO A 44 -24.83 8.84 -3.22
C PRO A 44 -25.09 9.98 -4.20
N VAL A 45 -25.98 9.75 -5.16
CA VAL A 45 -26.49 10.76 -6.07
C VAL A 45 -27.30 11.79 -5.29
N SER A 46 -26.69 12.95 -5.06
CA SER A 46 -27.43 14.19 -4.79
C SER A 46 -27.65 14.87 -6.13
N SER A 47 -28.91 15.05 -6.47
CA SER A 47 -29.42 15.71 -7.67
C SER A 47 -29.00 17.18 -7.73
N ASP A 48 -28.31 17.62 -8.79
CA ASP A 48 -28.81 18.58 -9.80
C ASP A 48 -27.70 19.10 -10.76
N CYS A 49 -28.06 19.14 -12.05
CA CYS A 49 -27.59 19.99 -13.16
C CYS A 49 -26.12 20.10 -13.67
N LYS A 50 -26.01 19.73 -14.97
CA LYS A 50 -25.38 20.40 -16.12
C LYS A 50 -23.88 20.22 -16.46
N GLU A 51 -23.72 19.50 -17.57
CA GLU A 51 -22.91 19.76 -18.78
C GLU A 51 -21.47 20.33 -18.70
N ALA A 52 -20.61 19.63 -19.47
CA ALA A 52 -19.41 20.10 -20.18
C ALA A 52 -18.03 19.98 -19.49
N ALA A 53 -17.17 19.30 -20.25
CA ALA A 53 -15.71 19.44 -20.38
C ALA A 53 -14.79 18.85 -19.29
N SER A 54 -14.04 17.84 -19.76
CA SER A 54 -12.62 17.55 -19.51
C SER A 54 -11.96 18.21 -18.29
N THR A 55 -11.63 17.40 -17.27
CA THR A 55 -10.41 17.59 -16.47
C THR A 55 -10.06 16.29 -15.75
N VAL A 56 -8.85 15.79 -16.02
CA VAL A 56 -8.11 14.83 -15.19
C VAL A 56 -8.06 15.40 -13.76
N SER A 57 -8.64 14.71 -12.79
CA SER A 57 -8.46 15.05 -11.37
C SER A 57 -7.92 13.84 -10.64
N ALA A 58 -6.64 13.96 -10.27
CA ALA A 58 -5.96 13.07 -9.35
C ALA A 58 -6.75 12.99 -8.05
N GLU A 59 -7.36 11.83 -7.78
CA GLU A 59 -7.81 11.52 -6.44
C GLU A 59 -6.58 11.27 -5.57
N PRO A 60 -6.43 11.93 -4.41
CA PRO A 60 -5.38 11.64 -3.46
C PRO A 60 -5.62 10.21 -2.96
N TRP A 61 -4.78 9.27 -3.38
CA TRP A 61 -4.83 7.91 -2.86
C TRP A 61 -4.54 7.98 -1.36
N SER A 62 -5.60 7.84 -0.55
CA SER A 62 -5.48 7.79 0.90
C SER A 62 -4.63 6.57 1.24
N VAL A 63 -3.44 6.84 1.79
CA VAL A 63 -2.37 5.87 2.07
C VAL A 63 -2.81 4.74 3.01
N GLU A 64 -3.94 4.93 3.68
CA GLU A 64 -4.52 4.01 4.65
C GLU A 64 -5.19 2.79 4.00
N ASP A 65 -5.75 2.91 2.79
CA ASP A 65 -6.50 1.81 2.15
C ASP A 65 -5.57 0.78 1.45
N LEU A 66 -4.29 1.13 1.26
CA LEU A 66 -3.25 0.26 0.69
C LEU A 66 -2.54 -0.63 1.74
N LEU A 67 -2.83 -0.43 3.03
CA LEU A 67 -2.20 -1.12 4.15
C LEU A 67 -3.09 -2.20 4.78
N ASN A 68 -4.24 -2.52 4.18
CA ASN A 68 -5.27 -3.34 4.82
C ASN A 68 -5.55 -4.69 4.16
N GLY A 69 -4.81 -5.10 3.13
CA GLY A 69 -4.93 -6.42 2.52
C GLY A 69 -3.58 -7.12 2.46
N ASP A 70 -3.43 -8.22 3.21
CA ASP A 70 -2.53 -9.41 3.17
C ASP A 70 -1.18 -9.40 2.39
N ASN A 71 -0.69 -8.25 1.94
CA ASN A 71 0.56 -7.99 1.21
C ASN A 71 1.30 -6.82 1.89
N ILE A 72 1.35 -6.86 3.22
CA ILE A 72 1.85 -5.77 4.08
C ILE A 72 3.22 -6.13 4.68
N ILE A 73 3.65 -7.40 4.62
CA ILE A 73 4.90 -7.86 5.23
C ILE A 73 6.11 -7.17 4.58
N ASP A 74 6.07 -6.97 3.26
CA ASP A 74 7.14 -6.31 2.51
C ASP A 74 7.05 -4.77 2.53
N LYS A 75 6.03 -4.19 3.17
CA LYS A 75 5.86 -2.73 3.26
C LYS A 75 6.54 -2.19 4.51
N VAL A 76 7.43 -1.23 4.33
CA VAL A 76 8.09 -0.53 5.43
C VAL A 76 7.07 0.37 6.16
N PRO A 77 6.87 0.22 7.48
CA PRO A 77 5.96 1.08 8.25
C PRO A 77 6.39 2.55 8.22
N LEU A 78 5.43 3.47 8.28
CA LEU A 78 5.68 4.92 8.26
C LEU A 78 6.66 5.38 9.36
N GLN A 79 6.61 4.76 10.54
CA GLN A 79 7.53 5.05 11.64
C GLN A 79 8.99 4.78 11.25
N LYS A 80 9.27 3.66 10.57
CA LYS A 80 10.61 3.33 10.07
C LYS A 80 11.03 4.26 8.94
N LEU A 81 10.09 4.70 8.10
CA LEU A 81 10.38 5.69 7.06
C LEU A 81 10.79 7.06 7.63
N GLN A 82 10.25 7.45 8.79
CA GLN A 82 10.67 8.68 9.46
C GLN A 82 12.12 8.60 9.97
N LEU A 83 12.57 7.42 10.42
CA LEU A 83 13.96 7.20 10.85
C LEU A 83 14.97 7.40 9.71
N LEU A 84 14.60 7.01 8.48
CA LEU A 84 15.41 7.26 7.29
C LEU A 84 15.72 8.75 7.10
N GLY A 85 14.76 9.64 7.42
CA GLY A 85 14.92 11.09 7.34
C GLY A 85 15.77 11.71 8.46
N GLN A 86 16.02 10.97 9.56
CA GLN A 86 16.86 11.41 10.67
C GLN A 86 18.34 11.01 10.48
N SER A 87 18.62 10.00 9.65
CA SER A 87 19.98 9.57 9.34
C SER A 87 20.72 10.60 8.50
N LYS A 88 21.85 11.11 9.02
CA LYS A 88 22.70 12.08 8.32
C LYS A 88 23.41 11.46 7.11
N GLU A 89 23.81 10.19 7.20
CA GLU A 89 24.50 9.48 6.11
C GLU A 89 23.58 9.31 4.89
N LEU A 90 22.34 8.91 5.13
CA LEU A 90 21.34 8.76 4.06
C LEU A 90 21.01 10.11 3.41
N ARG A 91 20.92 11.18 4.21
CA ARG A 91 20.72 12.54 3.69
C ARG A 91 21.89 13.05 2.86
N ASP A 92 23.12 12.70 3.23
CA ASP A 92 24.32 13.06 2.48
C ASP A 92 24.37 12.33 1.12
N LEU A 93 24.04 11.03 1.10
CA LEU A 93 23.87 10.29 -0.15
C LEU A 93 22.79 10.92 -1.05
N LEU A 94 21.68 11.36 -0.46
CA LEU A 94 20.62 12.09 -1.16
C LEU A 94 21.02 13.49 -1.61
N CYS A 95 22.15 14.08 -1.20
CA CYS A 95 22.63 15.33 -1.77
C CYS A 95 23.06 15.17 -3.24
N ASN A 96 23.35 13.93 -3.67
CA ASN A 96 23.76 13.66 -5.03
C ASN A 96 22.61 13.84 -6.04
N PRO A 97 22.74 14.74 -7.04
CA PRO A 97 21.68 15.02 -8.00
C PRO A 97 21.39 13.84 -8.94
N HIS A 98 22.39 13.00 -9.20
CA HIS A 98 22.26 11.80 -10.01
C HIS A 98 21.37 10.76 -9.33
N LEU A 99 21.58 10.52 -8.03
CA LEU A 99 20.75 9.60 -7.24
C LEU A 99 19.29 10.05 -7.20
N ARG A 100 19.03 11.35 -7.00
CA ARG A 100 17.66 11.90 -7.04
C ARG A 100 16.98 11.78 -8.40
N ARG A 101 17.75 11.78 -9.49
CA ARG A 101 17.21 11.60 -10.84
C ARG A 101 16.88 10.13 -11.06
N LEU A 102 17.76 9.23 -10.62
CA LEU A 102 17.55 7.80 -10.70
C LEU A 102 16.31 7.37 -9.91
N LEU A 103 16.17 7.83 -8.67
CA LEU A 103 14.98 7.58 -7.84
C LEU A 103 13.68 8.04 -8.52
N ARG A 104 13.67 9.25 -9.09
CA ARG A 104 12.52 9.75 -9.85
C ARG A 104 12.25 8.95 -11.13
N SER A 105 13.31 8.48 -11.79
CA SER A 105 13.19 7.64 -12.98
C SER A 105 12.57 6.29 -12.65
N VAL A 106 12.92 5.68 -11.52
CA VAL A 106 12.34 4.41 -11.06
C VAL A 106 10.88 4.61 -10.64
N ASP A 107 10.58 5.68 -9.91
CA ASP A 107 9.22 5.98 -9.44
C ASP A 107 8.24 6.27 -10.60
N GLY A 108 8.70 6.99 -11.62
CA GLY A 108 7.91 7.34 -12.80
C GLY A 108 7.98 6.34 -13.97
N ALA A 109 8.72 5.23 -13.84
CA ALA A 109 8.87 4.28 -14.93
C ALA A 109 7.58 3.49 -15.20
N GLU A 110 7.27 3.31 -16.48
CA GLU A 110 6.17 2.44 -16.93
C GLU A 110 6.47 0.96 -16.59
N ASN A 111 7.72 0.54 -16.77
CA ASN A 111 8.23 -0.79 -16.39
C ASN A 111 9.08 -0.72 -15.11
N LYS A 112 8.44 -0.88 -13.94
CA LYS A 112 9.12 -0.79 -12.64
C LYS A 112 10.18 -1.86 -12.43
N ASP A 113 9.95 -3.08 -12.91
CA ASP A 113 10.92 -4.18 -12.76
C ASP A 113 12.23 -3.92 -13.51
N GLU A 114 12.14 -3.45 -14.75
CA GLU A 114 13.31 -3.13 -15.57
C GLU A 114 14.03 -1.90 -15.03
N ALA A 115 13.28 -0.85 -14.66
CA ALA A 115 13.84 0.35 -14.07
C ALA A 115 14.53 0.07 -12.73
N MET A 116 13.95 -0.80 -11.89
CA MET A 116 14.57 -1.24 -10.65
C MET A 116 15.88 -2.00 -10.91
N ARG A 117 15.87 -2.96 -11.86
CA ARG A 117 17.08 -3.71 -12.22
C ARG A 117 18.19 -2.80 -12.75
N ALA A 118 17.84 -1.82 -13.58
CA ALA A 118 18.79 -0.84 -14.10
C ALA A 118 19.35 0.05 -12.98
N ALA A 119 18.49 0.51 -12.06
CA ALA A 119 18.94 1.29 -10.91
C ALA A 119 19.86 0.49 -10.00
N MET A 120 19.61 -0.80 -9.79
CA MET A 120 20.49 -1.68 -9.01
C MET A 120 21.88 -1.90 -9.62
N GLN A 121 22.11 -1.56 -10.90
CA GLN A 121 23.46 -1.59 -11.50
C GLN A 121 24.30 -0.36 -11.12
N GLU A 122 23.66 0.72 -10.65
CA GLU A 122 24.35 1.94 -10.30
C GLU A 122 24.89 1.85 -8.86
N PRO A 123 26.20 1.98 -8.62
CA PRO A 123 26.79 1.77 -7.30
C PRO A 123 26.25 2.75 -6.25
N LEU A 124 25.89 3.97 -6.68
CA LEU A 124 25.27 4.99 -5.82
C LEU A 124 23.88 4.57 -5.33
N PHE A 125 23.12 3.84 -6.15
CA PHE A 125 21.80 3.36 -5.77
C PHE A 125 21.91 2.18 -4.81
N THR A 126 22.85 1.27 -5.06
CA THR A 126 23.13 0.14 -4.17
C THR A 126 23.57 0.62 -2.79
N GLU A 127 24.48 1.59 -2.72
CA GLU A 127 24.90 2.19 -1.45
C GLU A 127 23.73 2.85 -0.71
N PHE A 128 22.85 3.54 -1.44
CA PHE A 128 21.62 4.11 -0.89
C PHE A 128 20.66 3.03 -0.38
N SER A 129 20.44 1.94 -1.12
CA SER A 129 19.56 0.86 -0.71
C SER A 129 20.11 0.12 0.51
N ASP A 130 21.41 -0.14 0.55
CA ASP A 130 22.06 -0.81 1.67
C ASP A 130 21.92 0.03 2.96
N GLN A 131 22.08 1.34 2.85
CA GLN A 131 21.86 2.25 3.98
C GLN A 131 20.39 2.31 4.43
N CYS A 132 19.45 2.29 3.48
CA CYS A 132 18.02 2.20 3.81
C CYS A 132 17.69 0.89 4.54
N LEU A 133 18.16 -0.25 4.03
CA LEU A 133 17.94 -1.56 4.61
C LEU A 133 18.58 -1.67 5.99
N LYS A 134 19.81 -1.15 6.16
CA LYS A 134 20.48 -1.09 7.45
C LYS A 134 19.63 -0.38 8.50
N ILE A 135 18.96 0.73 8.17
CA ILE A 135 18.11 1.47 9.12
C ILE A 135 16.79 0.74 9.41
N VAL A 136 16.20 0.09 8.39
CA VAL A 136 14.91 -0.60 8.52
C VAL A 136 15.03 -1.94 9.27
N GLU A 137 16.16 -2.63 9.07
CA GLU A 137 16.47 -3.93 9.65
C GLU A 137 17.15 -3.82 11.02
N ASN A 138 17.99 -2.80 11.24
CA ASN A 138 18.61 -2.57 12.56
C ASN A 138 17.71 -1.65 13.40
N GLU A 139 16.68 -2.22 14.02
CA GLU A 139 16.20 -1.64 15.29
C GLU A 139 17.03 -2.23 16.45
N PRO A 140 17.77 -1.41 17.20
CA PRO A 140 17.97 -1.70 18.61
C PRO A 140 16.63 -1.46 19.31
N ILE A 141 15.90 -2.55 19.56
CA ILE A 141 14.90 -2.55 20.62
C ILE A 141 15.68 -2.31 21.92
N ASP A 142 15.50 -1.14 22.52
CA ASP A 142 15.93 -0.76 23.87
C ASP A 142 17.45 -0.75 24.17
N GLN A 143 18.08 0.41 23.97
CA GLN A 143 19.24 0.81 24.78
C GLN A 143 19.12 2.29 25.18
N ALA A 144 18.02 2.62 25.85
CA ALA A 144 17.80 3.93 26.46
C ALA A 144 17.08 3.82 27.81
N GLU A 145 17.52 2.91 28.69
CA GLU A 145 17.32 2.99 30.16
C GLU A 145 18.29 1.97 30.80
N SER A 146 19.48 2.37 31.26
CA SER A 146 19.70 2.62 32.69
C SER A 146 21.16 3.01 32.97
N ASP A 147 21.60 4.18 32.49
CA ASP A 147 22.81 4.84 33.01
C ASP A 147 22.43 5.89 34.07
N LYS A 148 21.59 5.47 35.03
CA LYS A 148 21.21 6.29 36.19
C LYS A 148 20.84 5.45 37.41
N PHE A 149 21.77 4.63 37.88
CA PHE A 149 21.83 4.27 39.30
C PHE A 149 23.27 3.88 39.70
N ILE A 150 24.19 4.83 39.61
CA ILE A 150 25.33 4.89 40.52
C ILE A 150 25.23 6.21 41.26
N VAL A 151 24.78 6.14 42.52
CA VAL A 151 25.34 6.74 43.74
C VAL A 151 24.40 6.38 44.89
#